data_AF-A0A0Q9RE48-F1
#
_entry.id   AF-A0A0Q9RE48-F1
#
_cell.length_a   1.000
_cell.length_b   1.000
_cell.length_c   1.000
_cell.angle_alpha   90.00
_cell.angle_beta   90.00
_cell.angle_gamma   90.00
#
_symmetry.space_group_name_H-M   'P 1'
#
loop_
_entity.id
_entity.type
_entity.pdbx_description
1 polymer ?
#
loop_
_entity_poly.entity_id
_entity_poly.type
_entity_poly.pdbx_seq_one_letter_code
_entity_poly.pdbx_strand_id
1 'polypeptide(L)'
;MELFPVHTPPGFDPHTLLTPLAAALAGEGPAVAPHSDEHQSFNGDLPNDEIAAVLSTSGSTGTPKQTMLSVDALAASAMGTAYALKSEGQWLLTLPVQYVAGFQVLVRSLYAGTRPWTMDLTETFSPERFTEAAGELTDKVRFTSLVPTQLHRLLEDPAPDTIKALQRFNAILLGGAAVTDALRSRARAHGLKIVRTYGMSETCGGCVYDGVPLEGVQLTNEDGRLWISGPVLADGYLGQPDLTREKFPFNSGRRWFRTDDDGTIDGGVLTVHGRVDDVIITGGLKVSAVAVSSVLEGMPGVSEALVLGVPHPEWGAQVAAAVVGSVNPDAVRQHAQEHLGSHAAPRIVLTLDKLPMLPNGKPDRMAVRALFEQSAL
;
A
#
# COMPACT_ATOMS: atom_id res chain seq x y z
N MET A 1 5.34 -26.99 -13.49
CA MET A 1 6.17 -26.41 -12.42
C MET A 1 5.25 -26.07 -11.29
N GLU A 2 5.63 -26.43 -10.08
CA GLU A 2 4.69 -26.42 -8.96
C GLU A 2 4.69 -25.04 -8.30
N LEU A 3 3.49 -24.53 -8.08
CA LEU A 3 3.26 -23.46 -7.13
C LEU A 3 3.16 -24.11 -5.75
N PHE A 4 3.71 -23.46 -4.74
CA PHE A 4 3.58 -23.87 -3.34
C PHE A 4 2.70 -22.86 -2.58
N PRO A 5 1.37 -23.08 -2.55
CA PRO A 5 0.45 -22.32 -1.71
C PRO A 5 0.81 -22.49 -0.23
N VAL A 6 0.90 -21.38 0.48
CA VAL A 6 1.15 -21.38 1.93
C VAL A 6 0.04 -20.60 2.61
N HIS A 7 -0.81 -21.30 3.38
CA HIS A 7 -1.84 -20.63 4.16
C HIS A 7 -1.21 -19.91 5.36
N THR A 8 -1.47 -18.62 5.48
CA THR A 8 -0.92 -17.71 6.50
C THR A 8 -2.03 -17.15 7.40
N PRO A 9 -2.60 -17.97 8.31
CA PRO A 9 -3.61 -17.50 9.26
C PRO A 9 -3.02 -16.51 10.29
N PRO A 10 -3.86 -15.83 11.09
CA PRO A 10 -3.36 -15.06 12.24
C PRO A 10 -2.46 -15.92 13.14
N GLY A 11 -1.27 -15.41 13.47
CA GLY A 11 -0.26 -16.14 14.23
C GLY A 11 0.64 -17.07 13.42
N PHE A 12 0.52 -17.10 12.10
CA PHE A 12 1.47 -17.75 11.21
C PHE A 12 2.90 -17.23 11.48
N ASP A 13 3.86 -18.14 11.63
CA ASP A 13 5.29 -17.80 11.76
C ASP A 13 5.91 -17.52 10.38
N PRO A 14 6.24 -16.26 10.04
CA PRO A 14 6.82 -15.90 8.75
C PRO A 14 8.21 -16.50 8.50
N HIS A 15 8.93 -16.93 9.55
CA HIS A 15 10.23 -17.55 9.39
C HIS A 15 10.15 -18.89 8.66
N THR A 16 9.00 -19.57 8.70
CA THR A 16 8.77 -20.82 7.96
C THR A 16 8.80 -20.64 6.45
N LEU A 17 8.57 -19.40 5.95
CA LEU A 17 8.67 -19.08 4.53
C LEU A 17 10.10 -18.82 4.05
N LEU A 18 11.07 -18.57 4.94
CA LEU A 18 12.43 -18.19 4.52
C LEU A 18 13.11 -19.29 3.69
N THR A 19 13.00 -20.54 4.10
CA THR A 19 13.59 -21.68 3.38
C THR A 19 12.97 -21.91 2.01
N PRO A 20 11.64 -22.09 1.85
CA PRO A 20 11.05 -22.28 0.53
C PRO A 20 11.21 -21.06 -0.37
N LEU A 21 11.18 -19.83 0.19
CA LEU A 21 11.44 -18.61 -0.57
C LEU A 21 12.90 -18.55 -1.06
N ALA A 22 13.88 -18.91 -0.24
CA ALA A 22 15.27 -18.96 -0.66
C ALA A 22 15.49 -19.96 -1.81
N ALA A 23 14.86 -21.14 -1.73
CA ALA A 23 14.91 -22.13 -2.82
C ALA A 23 14.25 -21.59 -4.11
N ALA A 24 13.10 -20.94 -4.01
CA ALA A 24 12.44 -20.31 -5.15
C ALA A 24 13.30 -19.20 -5.79
N LEU A 25 13.92 -18.33 -4.97
CA LEU A 25 14.82 -17.27 -5.43
C LEU A 25 16.10 -17.82 -6.08
N ALA A 26 16.53 -19.03 -5.72
CA ALA A 26 17.67 -19.71 -6.34
C ALA A 26 17.28 -20.50 -7.60
N GLY A 27 16.00 -20.58 -7.97
CA GLY A 27 15.52 -21.43 -9.06
C GLY A 27 15.55 -22.94 -8.72
N GLU A 28 15.70 -23.29 -7.45
CA GLU A 28 15.84 -24.67 -6.97
C GLU A 28 14.53 -25.22 -6.36
N GLY A 29 13.51 -24.37 -6.19
CA GLY A 29 12.25 -24.71 -5.53
C GLY A 29 11.01 -24.16 -6.24
N PRO A 30 9.82 -24.59 -5.82
CA PRO A 30 8.56 -24.09 -6.35
C PRO A 30 8.36 -22.62 -6.00
N ALA A 31 7.64 -21.88 -6.85
CA ALA A 31 7.23 -20.52 -6.54
C ALA A 31 6.34 -20.51 -5.28
N VAL A 32 6.59 -19.62 -4.33
CA VAL A 32 5.79 -19.55 -3.09
C VAL A 32 4.56 -18.67 -3.26
N ALA A 33 3.43 -19.06 -2.68
CA ALA A 33 2.20 -18.28 -2.77
C ALA A 33 1.53 -18.15 -1.39
N PRO A 34 2.02 -17.24 -0.52
CA PRO A 34 1.38 -16.99 0.78
C PRO A 34 -0.02 -16.37 0.61
N HIS A 35 -1.01 -16.90 1.33
CA HIS A 35 -2.39 -16.44 1.26
C HIS A 35 -3.11 -16.55 2.61
N SER A 36 -4.04 -15.64 2.89
CA SER A 36 -4.82 -15.64 4.14
C SER A 36 -6.17 -16.35 4.05
N ASP A 37 -6.69 -16.56 2.85
CA ASP A 37 -7.97 -17.23 2.63
C ASP A 37 -7.73 -18.71 2.35
N GLU A 38 -8.18 -19.59 3.24
CA GLU A 38 -8.04 -21.05 3.11
C GLU A 38 -8.72 -21.64 1.87
N HIS A 39 -9.70 -20.92 1.31
CA HIS A 39 -10.41 -21.32 0.10
C HIS A 39 -9.84 -20.69 -1.17
N GLN A 40 -8.77 -19.89 -1.06
CA GLN A 40 -8.12 -19.29 -2.22
C GLN A 40 -7.53 -20.39 -3.11
N SER A 41 -7.97 -20.41 -4.37
CA SER A 41 -7.41 -21.28 -5.41
C SER A 41 -6.48 -20.49 -6.31
N PHE A 42 -5.44 -21.15 -6.81
CA PHE A 42 -4.51 -20.61 -7.80
C PHE A 42 -4.75 -21.36 -9.11
N ASN A 43 -5.38 -20.68 -10.07
CA ASN A 43 -5.78 -21.28 -11.33
C ASN A 43 -4.92 -20.73 -12.47
N GLY A 44 -4.26 -21.62 -13.20
CA GLY A 44 -3.37 -21.28 -14.31
C GLY A 44 -1.96 -21.85 -14.12
N ASP A 45 -1.20 -21.86 -15.20
CA ASP A 45 0.17 -22.34 -15.22
C ASP A 45 1.17 -21.19 -15.08
N LEU A 46 2.28 -21.44 -14.39
CA LEU A 46 3.41 -20.52 -14.36
C LEU A 46 4.08 -20.48 -15.74
N PRO A 47 4.41 -19.29 -16.28
CA PRO A 47 4.93 -19.16 -17.64
C PRO A 47 6.40 -19.62 -17.78
N ASN A 48 7.20 -19.52 -16.71
CA ASN A 48 8.63 -19.81 -16.69
C ASN A 48 9.10 -20.13 -15.25
N ASP A 49 10.27 -20.72 -15.12
CA ASP A 49 10.95 -21.06 -13.86
C ASP A 49 11.55 -19.85 -13.14
N GLU A 50 11.44 -18.68 -13.75
CA GLU A 50 11.87 -17.41 -13.19
C GLU A 50 10.85 -16.85 -12.18
N ILE A 51 9.63 -17.38 -12.08
CA ILE A 51 8.66 -16.96 -11.07
C ILE A 51 9.05 -17.50 -9.69
N ALA A 52 9.33 -16.59 -8.75
CA ALA A 52 9.65 -16.97 -7.37
C ALA A 52 8.43 -16.91 -6.45
N ALA A 53 7.44 -16.07 -6.77
CA ALA A 53 6.26 -15.90 -5.92
C ALA A 53 4.99 -15.50 -6.67
N VAL A 54 3.83 -15.84 -6.09
CA VAL A 54 2.53 -15.34 -6.55
C VAL A 54 1.77 -14.72 -5.37
N LEU A 55 1.45 -13.42 -5.47
CA LEU A 55 0.74 -12.70 -4.41
C LEU A 55 -0.63 -12.22 -4.90
N SER A 56 -1.66 -12.48 -4.09
CA SER A 56 -3.03 -12.03 -4.36
C SER A 56 -3.26 -10.59 -3.91
N THR A 57 -3.88 -9.78 -4.78
CA THR A 57 -4.37 -8.44 -4.44
C THR A 57 -5.88 -8.38 -4.52
N SER A 58 -6.51 -7.58 -3.66
CA SER A 58 -7.95 -7.35 -3.73
C SER A 58 -8.29 -6.60 -5.02
N GLY A 59 -8.93 -7.31 -5.97
CA GLY A 59 -9.43 -6.71 -7.19
C GLY A 59 -10.65 -5.83 -6.91
N SER A 60 -10.80 -4.71 -7.62
CA SER A 60 -12.01 -3.88 -7.58
C SER A 60 -13.26 -4.59 -8.13
N THR A 61 -13.07 -5.72 -8.82
CA THR A 61 -14.10 -6.55 -9.45
C THR A 61 -14.56 -7.73 -8.60
N GLY A 62 -14.01 -7.91 -7.38
CA GLY A 62 -14.35 -9.00 -6.46
C GLY A 62 -13.52 -10.27 -6.62
N THR A 63 -12.90 -10.52 -7.78
CA THR A 63 -11.93 -11.61 -7.96
C THR A 63 -10.51 -11.11 -7.67
N PRO A 64 -9.75 -11.73 -6.75
CA PRO A 64 -8.37 -11.34 -6.48
C PRO A 64 -7.47 -11.48 -7.72
N LYS A 65 -6.61 -10.50 -7.96
CA LYS A 65 -5.56 -10.63 -9.00
C LYS A 65 -4.36 -11.33 -8.40
N GLN A 66 -3.88 -12.39 -9.04
CA GLN A 66 -2.73 -13.18 -8.57
C GLN A 66 -1.48 -12.74 -9.33
N THR A 67 -0.71 -11.84 -8.74
CA THR A 67 0.45 -11.22 -9.40
C THR A 67 1.67 -12.14 -9.33
N MET A 68 2.26 -12.48 -10.47
CA MET A 68 3.45 -13.33 -10.56
C MET A 68 4.72 -12.48 -10.48
N LEU A 69 5.56 -12.75 -9.48
CA LEU A 69 6.78 -12.01 -9.18
C LEU A 69 8.00 -12.87 -9.54
N SER A 70 8.78 -12.40 -10.51
CA SER A 70 10.00 -13.09 -10.94
C SER A 70 11.16 -12.86 -9.98
N VAL A 71 12.14 -13.77 -9.99
CA VAL A 71 13.39 -13.68 -9.23
C VAL A 71 14.07 -12.34 -9.51
N ASP A 72 14.21 -11.98 -10.78
CA ASP A 72 14.85 -10.74 -11.22
C ASP A 72 14.11 -9.50 -10.74
N ALA A 73 12.78 -9.48 -10.81
CA ALA A 73 12.00 -8.33 -10.36
C ALA A 73 12.05 -8.14 -8.84
N LEU A 74 12.05 -9.25 -8.09
CA LEU A 74 12.25 -9.25 -6.64
C LEU A 74 13.67 -8.79 -6.27
N ALA A 75 14.70 -9.26 -6.98
CA ALA A 75 16.09 -8.84 -6.81
C ALA A 75 16.25 -7.33 -7.08
N ALA A 76 15.73 -6.86 -8.21
CA ALA A 76 15.78 -5.45 -8.59
C ALA A 76 15.10 -4.54 -7.56
N SER A 77 13.94 -4.94 -7.04
CA SER A 77 13.25 -4.21 -5.98
C SER A 77 14.05 -4.19 -4.66
N ALA A 78 14.63 -5.33 -4.26
CA ALA A 78 15.43 -5.42 -3.05
C ALA A 78 16.72 -4.59 -3.14
N MET A 79 17.49 -4.76 -4.22
CA MET A 79 18.72 -4.00 -4.47
C MET A 79 18.44 -2.51 -4.63
N GLY A 80 17.40 -2.14 -5.40
CA GLY A 80 16.99 -0.74 -5.56
C GLY A 80 16.63 -0.09 -4.22
N THR A 81 15.98 -0.84 -3.33
CA THR A 81 15.71 -0.39 -1.95
C THR A 81 17.02 -0.17 -1.18
N ALA A 82 17.96 -1.11 -1.23
CA ALA A 82 19.26 -0.97 -0.56
C ALA A 82 20.06 0.24 -1.05
N TYR A 83 20.07 0.49 -2.38
CA TYR A 83 20.69 1.68 -2.96
C TYR A 83 20.02 2.98 -2.52
N ALA A 84 18.69 3.04 -2.54
CA ALA A 84 17.94 4.22 -2.10
C ALA A 84 18.18 4.52 -0.61
N LEU A 85 18.26 3.48 0.23
CA LEU A 85 18.56 3.59 1.66
C LEU A 85 20.06 3.73 1.96
N LYS A 86 20.91 3.55 0.94
CA LYS A 86 22.38 3.58 1.01
C LYS A 86 22.96 2.58 2.01
N SER A 87 22.23 1.51 2.32
CA SER A 87 22.59 0.54 3.34
C SER A 87 21.68 -0.69 3.30
N GLU A 88 22.21 -1.82 3.77
CA GLU A 88 21.49 -3.05 4.06
C GLU A 88 21.56 -3.34 5.56
N GLY A 89 20.61 -4.09 6.10
CA GLY A 89 20.51 -4.31 7.53
C GLY A 89 19.33 -5.19 7.93
N GLN A 90 19.10 -5.26 9.24
CA GLN A 90 18.05 -6.08 9.80
C GLN A 90 16.69 -5.40 9.68
N TRP A 91 15.69 -6.17 9.25
CA TRP A 91 14.33 -5.69 9.12
C TRP A 91 13.45 -6.17 10.27
N LEU A 92 12.59 -5.27 10.77
CA LEU A 92 11.42 -5.65 11.55
C LEU A 92 10.21 -5.80 10.62
N LEU A 93 9.65 -7.01 10.58
CA LEU A 93 8.43 -7.38 9.89
C LEU A 93 7.22 -7.08 10.78
N THR A 94 6.40 -6.11 10.34
CA THR A 94 5.19 -5.63 11.03
C THR A 94 3.93 -5.78 10.17
N LEU A 95 4.07 -6.37 8.98
CA LEU A 95 3.04 -6.49 7.95
C LEU A 95 2.87 -7.96 7.56
N PRO A 96 1.64 -8.42 7.30
CA PRO A 96 1.41 -9.80 6.86
C PRO A 96 2.10 -10.12 5.52
N VAL A 97 2.64 -11.33 5.41
CA VAL A 97 3.51 -11.76 4.29
C VAL A 97 2.74 -12.16 3.02
N GLN A 98 1.43 -12.33 3.09
CA GLN A 98 0.57 -12.42 1.90
C GLN A 98 0.47 -11.10 1.13
N TYR A 99 0.88 -9.97 1.74
CA TYR A 99 0.96 -8.67 1.07
C TYR A 99 2.41 -8.36 0.69
N VAL A 100 2.59 -7.76 -0.49
CA VAL A 100 3.93 -7.47 -1.05
C VAL A 100 4.84 -6.69 -0.10
N ALA A 101 4.29 -5.79 0.73
CA ALA A 101 5.07 -5.01 1.68
C ALA A 101 5.69 -5.87 2.81
N GLY A 102 4.93 -6.83 3.34
CA GLY A 102 5.44 -7.80 4.32
C GLY A 102 6.34 -8.83 3.64
N PHE A 103 5.95 -9.33 2.47
CA PHE A 103 6.74 -10.29 1.69
C PHE A 103 8.14 -9.74 1.34
N GLN A 104 8.23 -8.48 0.93
CA GLN A 104 9.51 -7.85 0.58
C GLN A 104 10.48 -7.73 1.76
N VAL A 105 10.01 -7.73 2.99
CA VAL A 105 10.91 -7.80 4.16
C VAL A 105 11.68 -9.13 4.17
N LEU A 106 11.02 -10.24 3.83
CA LEU A 106 11.69 -11.54 3.72
C LEU A 106 12.71 -11.54 2.57
N VAL A 107 12.29 -11.08 1.40
CA VAL A 107 13.14 -11.01 0.18
C VAL A 107 14.39 -10.16 0.44
N ARG A 108 14.23 -8.95 0.97
CA ARG A 108 15.36 -8.05 1.29
C ARG A 108 16.29 -8.63 2.33
N SER A 109 15.76 -9.34 3.32
CA SER A 109 16.59 -9.99 4.34
C SER A 109 17.42 -11.13 3.74
N LEU A 110 16.83 -11.94 2.86
CA LEU A 110 17.54 -13.01 2.16
C LEU A 110 18.67 -12.46 1.28
N TYR A 111 18.42 -11.42 0.47
CA TYR A 111 19.47 -10.80 -0.36
C TYR A 111 20.56 -10.11 0.48
N ALA A 112 20.20 -9.48 1.60
CA ALA A 112 21.17 -8.87 2.52
C ALA A 112 21.91 -9.88 3.40
N GLY A 113 21.55 -11.17 3.35
CA GLY A 113 22.09 -12.20 4.26
C GLY A 113 21.74 -11.98 5.73
N THR A 114 20.65 -11.26 6.02
CA THR A 114 20.17 -10.98 7.37
C THR A 114 18.94 -11.83 7.71
N ARG A 115 18.62 -11.94 9.00
CA ARG A 115 17.38 -12.56 9.47
C ARG A 115 16.44 -11.46 9.97
N PRO A 116 15.22 -11.32 9.42
CA PRO A 116 14.27 -10.35 9.93
C PRO A 116 13.85 -10.74 11.35
N TRP A 117 13.44 -9.77 12.16
CA TRP A 117 12.65 -10.04 13.35
C TRP A 117 11.18 -9.82 13.03
N THR A 118 10.29 -10.61 13.63
CA THR A 118 8.86 -10.54 13.36
C THR A 118 8.13 -10.05 14.60
N MET A 119 7.31 -9.00 14.43
CA MET A 119 6.35 -8.59 15.46
C MET A 119 5.23 -9.64 15.55
N ASP A 120 4.68 -9.89 16.73
CA ASP A 120 3.49 -10.73 16.85
C ASP A 120 2.30 -10.14 16.05
N LEU A 121 1.92 -10.85 14.97
CA LEU A 121 0.84 -10.51 14.04
C LEU A 121 -0.47 -11.30 14.32
N THR A 122 -0.58 -12.01 15.45
CA THR A 122 -1.81 -12.73 15.85
C THR A 122 -3.00 -11.79 16.00
N GLU A 123 -2.76 -10.61 16.56
CA GLU A 123 -3.76 -9.60 16.86
C GLU A 123 -3.49 -8.29 16.10
N THR A 124 -4.46 -7.37 16.14
CA THR A 124 -4.34 -6.03 15.56
C THR A 124 -3.07 -5.32 16.02
N PHE A 125 -2.35 -4.67 15.11
CA PHE A 125 -1.15 -3.87 15.41
C PHE A 125 -1.34 -2.93 16.61
N SER A 126 -0.39 -2.96 17.57
CA SER A 126 -0.34 -2.06 18.73
C SER A 126 1.06 -1.45 18.94
N PRO A 127 1.16 -0.25 19.55
CA PRO A 127 2.45 0.37 19.88
C PRO A 127 3.34 -0.46 20.81
N GLU A 128 2.74 -1.18 21.77
CA GLU A 128 3.45 -1.99 22.76
C GLU A 128 4.16 -3.16 22.08
N ARG A 129 3.44 -3.92 21.25
CA ARG A 129 4.00 -5.04 20.48
C ARG A 129 5.06 -4.59 19.48
N PHE A 130 4.86 -3.44 18.84
CA PHE A 130 5.90 -2.85 17.99
C PHE A 130 7.16 -2.53 18.79
N THR A 131 7.02 -1.92 19.97
CA THR A 131 8.14 -1.50 20.81
C THR A 131 8.93 -2.69 21.34
N GLU A 132 8.24 -3.73 21.79
CA GLU A 132 8.85 -5.00 22.21
C GLU A 132 9.63 -5.63 21.05
N ALA A 133 9.00 -5.83 19.90
CA ALA A 133 9.65 -6.45 18.74
C ALA A 133 10.81 -5.61 18.17
N ALA A 134 10.71 -4.29 18.20
CA ALA A 134 11.83 -3.40 17.84
C ALA A 134 12.98 -3.45 18.85
N GLY A 135 12.69 -3.80 20.11
CA GLY A 135 13.68 -4.07 21.16
C GLY A 135 14.65 -5.19 20.79
N GLU A 136 14.12 -6.25 20.17
CA GLU A 136 14.83 -7.48 19.81
C GLU A 136 15.81 -7.34 18.63
N LEU A 137 15.74 -6.24 17.87
CA LEU A 137 16.67 -5.98 16.77
C LEU A 137 18.09 -5.71 17.28
N THR A 138 19.01 -6.62 16.98
CA THR A 138 20.41 -6.59 17.42
C THR A 138 21.32 -5.81 16.49
N ASP A 139 21.03 -5.76 15.18
CA ASP A 139 21.92 -5.14 14.19
C ASP A 139 21.99 -3.62 14.30
N LYS A 140 23.12 -3.02 13.93
CA LYS A 140 23.29 -1.55 13.97
C LYS A 140 22.42 -0.82 12.96
N VAL A 141 22.23 -1.42 11.79
CA VAL A 141 21.39 -0.89 10.72
C VAL A 141 20.04 -1.58 10.79
N ARG A 142 18.97 -0.80 11.00
CA ARG A 142 17.62 -1.30 11.24
C ARG A 142 16.62 -0.64 10.30
N PHE A 143 15.72 -1.44 9.76
CA PHE A 143 14.65 -0.97 8.88
C PHE A 143 13.30 -1.56 9.28
N THR A 144 12.23 -0.85 8.97
CA THR A 144 10.88 -1.40 9.02
C THR A 144 10.02 -0.76 7.94
N SER A 145 8.97 -1.45 7.53
CA SER A 145 7.94 -0.89 6.66
C SER A 145 6.65 -0.75 7.45
N LEU A 146 6.00 0.40 7.35
CA LEU A 146 4.73 0.69 8.00
C LEU A 146 3.73 1.23 6.97
N VAL A 147 2.45 1.11 7.30
CA VAL A 147 1.38 1.90 6.67
C VAL A 147 1.08 3.16 7.49
N PRO A 148 0.52 4.23 6.90
CA PRO A 148 0.23 5.48 7.60
C PRO A 148 -0.58 5.32 8.88
N THR A 149 -1.57 4.41 8.88
CA THR A 149 -2.42 4.13 10.05
C THR A 149 -1.64 3.50 11.21
N GLN A 150 -0.64 2.66 10.94
CA GLN A 150 0.26 2.13 11.97
C GLN A 150 1.13 3.23 12.56
N LEU A 151 1.70 4.10 11.72
CA LEU A 151 2.51 5.23 12.20
C LEU A 151 1.67 6.23 12.99
N HIS A 152 0.41 6.46 12.61
CA HIS A 152 -0.51 7.30 13.39
C HIS A 152 -0.67 6.75 14.81
N ARG A 153 -1.01 5.46 14.95
CA ARG A 153 -1.15 4.79 16.25
C ARG A 153 0.13 4.85 17.09
N LEU A 154 1.29 4.70 16.46
CA LEU A 154 2.58 4.80 17.13
C LEU A 154 2.91 6.22 17.62
N LEU A 155 2.24 7.25 17.10
CA LEU A 155 2.45 8.66 17.41
C LEU A 155 1.23 9.32 18.06
N GLU A 156 0.23 8.53 18.43
CA GLU A 156 -0.94 8.95 19.19
C GLU A 156 -0.65 8.68 20.67
N ASP A 157 -0.39 9.75 21.42
CA ASP A 157 0.07 9.71 22.83
C ASP A 157 1.23 8.70 23.06
N PRO A 158 2.38 8.88 22.39
CA PRO A 158 3.38 7.84 22.31
C PRO A 158 4.13 7.67 23.63
N ALA A 159 4.23 6.42 24.11
CA ALA A 159 5.10 6.09 25.22
C ALA A 159 6.57 6.47 24.92
N PRO A 160 7.36 6.94 25.90
CA PRO A 160 8.74 7.36 25.67
C PRO A 160 9.62 6.29 25.02
N ASP A 161 9.40 5.02 25.37
CA ASP A 161 10.19 3.91 24.82
C ASP A 161 9.80 3.58 23.37
N THR A 162 8.54 3.79 22.98
CA THR A 162 8.08 3.70 21.58
C THR A 162 8.83 4.72 20.71
N ILE A 163 8.95 5.96 21.16
CA ILE A 163 9.71 6.99 20.43
C ILE A 163 11.19 6.61 20.32
N LYS A 164 11.81 6.15 21.41
CA LYS A 164 13.21 5.68 21.35
C LYS A 164 13.38 4.52 20.38
N ALA A 165 12.45 3.56 20.36
CA ALA A 165 12.47 2.44 19.43
C ALA A 165 12.39 2.92 17.97
N LEU A 166 11.47 3.84 17.67
CA LEU A 166 11.34 4.43 16.33
C LEU A 166 12.60 5.20 15.89
N GLN A 167 13.23 5.94 16.79
CA GLN A 167 14.47 6.68 16.52
C GLN A 167 15.68 5.78 16.21
N ARG A 168 15.66 4.50 16.63
CA ARG A 168 16.72 3.53 16.34
C ARG A 168 16.73 3.06 14.89
N PHE A 169 15.63 3.23 14.15
CA PHE A 169 15.57 2.84 12.74
C PHE A 169 16.40 3.80 11.87
N ASN A 170 17.14 3.22 10.92
CA ASN A 170 17.90 3.96 9.91
C ASN A 170 16.98 4.51 8.82
N ALA A 171 15.90 3.78 8.52
CA ALA A 171 14.77 4.28 7.75
C ALA A 171 13.49 3.53 8.14
N ILE A 172 12.38 4.26 8.13
CA ILE A 172 11.02 3.72 8.26
C ILE A 172 10.35 3.96 6.92
N LEU A 173 10.18 2.89 6.14
CA LEU A 173 9.46 2.97 4.88
C LEU A 173 7.97 3.16 5.18
N LEU A 174 7.36 4.18 4.60
CA LEU A 174 5.95 4.49 4.81
C LEU A 174 5.21 4.51 3.48
N GLY A 175 4.37 3.52 3.25
CA GLY A 175 3.69 3.35 1.96
C GLY A 175 2.36 2.62 2.05
N GLY A 176 1.79 2.31 0.89
CA GLY A 176 0.50 1.61 0.77
C GLY A 176 -0.74 2.50 0.87
N ALA A 177 -0.60 3.74 1.34
CA ALA A 177 -1.63 4.78 1.32
C ALA A 177 -0.98 6.18 1.30
N ALA A 178 -1.78 7.20 1.00
CA ALA A 178 -1.35 8.59 1.07
C ALA A 178 -0.90 8.96 2.50
N VAL A 179 0.13 9.80 2.61
CA VAL A 179 0.66 10.27 3.89
C VAL A 179 0.31 11.75 4.05
N THR A 180 -0.42 12.08 5.11
CA THR A 180 -0.81 13.47 5.39
C THR A 180 0.37 14.31 5.87
N ASP A 181 0.34 15.62 5.60
CA ASP A 181 1.37 16.54 6.07
C ASP A 181 1.41 16.67 7.60
N ALA A 182 0.28 16.48 8.26
CA ALA A 182 0.20 16.44 9.72
C ALA A 182 1.00 15.25 10.29
N LEU A 183 0.82 14.05 9.74
CA LEU A 183 1.56 12.85 10.16
C LEU A 183 3.06 13.01 9.88
N ARG A 184 3.42 13.57 8.72
CA ARG A 184 4.82 13.88 8.37
C ARG A 184 5.46 14.85 9.35
N SER A 185 4.74 15.90 9.71
CA SER A 185 5.22 16.93 10.65
C SER A 185 5.42 16.34 12.05
N ARG A 186 4.49 15.51 12.51
CA ARG A 186 4.58 14.81 13.80
C ARG A 186 5.78 13.86 13.85
N ALA A 187 5.96 13.04 12.81
CA ALA A 187 7.12 12.14 12.71
C ALA A 187 8.45 12.92 12.69
N ARG A 188 8.50 14.04 11.98
CA ARG A 188 9.69 14.92 11.94
C ARG A 188 9.98 15.55 13.31
N ALA A 189 8.96 15.96 14.05
CA ALA A 189 9.13 16.53 15.40
C ALA A 189 9.78 15.54 16.38
N HIS A 190 9.57 14.24 16.18
CA HIS A 190 10.25 13.18 16.93
C HIS A 190 11.59 12.72 16.32
N GLY A 191 12.07 13.37 15.26
CA GLY A 191 13.34 13.03 14.60
C GLY A 191 13.31 11.70 13.85
N LEU A 192 12.13 11.22 13.43
CA LEU A 192 11.98 9.95 12.75
C LEU A 192 12.46 10.03 11.30
N LYS A 193 13.13 8.98 10.83
CA LYS A 193 13.67 8.88 9.46
C LYS A 193 12.65 8.23 8.54
N ILE A 194 11.57 8.95 8.25
CA ILE A 194 10.51 8.49 7.36
C ILE A 194 10.96 8.60 5.90
N VAL A 195 10.76 7.53 5.14
CA VAL A 195 10.95 7.50 3.69
C VAL A 195 9.64 7.08 3.05
N ARG A 196 8.99 7.97 2.29
CA ARG A 196 7.69 7.65 1.67
C ARG A 196 7.91 6.74 0.49
N THR A 197 7.09 5.69 0.36
CA THR A 197 7.19 4.76 -0.77
C THR A 197 5.89 4.70 -1.56
N TYR A 198 6.03 4.63 -2.88
CA TYR A 198 4.94 4.35 -3.82
C TYR A 198 5.28 3.11 -4.64
N GLY A 199 4.29 2.25 -4.84
CA GLY A 199 4.41 0.97 -5.53
C GLY A 199 3.34 -0.02 -5.08
N MET A 200 3.34 -1.19 -5.71
CA MET A 200 2.31 -2.22 -5.55
C MET A 200 2.86 -3.61 -5.86
N SER A 201 2.01 -4.64 -5.85
CA SER A 201 2.43 -6.01 -6.15
C SER A 201 3.02 -6.10 -7.56
N GLU A 202 2.44 -5.40 -8.52
CA GLU A 202 2.88 -5.35 -9.91
C GLU A 202 4.26 -4.70 -10.12
N THR A 203 4.79 -4.03 -9.09
CA THR A 203 6.14 -3.44 -9.07
C THR A 203 7.04 -4.07 -8.00
N CYS A 204 6.69 -5.27 -7.53
CA CYS A 204 7.40 -5.98 -6.47
C CYS A 204 7.60 -5.13 -5.20
N GLY A 205 6.63 -4.28 -4.85
CA GLY A 205 6.70 -3.37 -3.71
C GLY A 205 7.01 -1.92 -4.14
N GLY A 206 7.61 -1.14 -3.22
CA GLY A 206 7.92 0.26 -3.49
C GLY A 206 8.94 0.41 -4.63
N CYS A 207 8.61 1.21 -5.64
CA CYS A 207 9.46 1.53 -6.78
C CYS A 207 9.78 3.02 -6.92
N VAL A 208 9.19 3.87 -6.06
CA VAL A 208 9.45 5.30 -5.96
C VAL A 208 9.58 5.67 -4.49
N TYR A 209 10.66 6.38 -4.13
CA TYR A 209 11.05 6.71 -2.77
C TYR A 209 11.15 8.23 -2.64
N ASP A 210 10.31 8.83 -1.79
CA ASP A 210 10.13 10.28 -1.64
C ASP A 210 9.93 11.03 -2.97
N GLY A 211 9.22 10.37 -3.90
CA GLY A 211 8.94 10.89 -5.23
C GLY A 211 10.03 10.58 -6.27
N VAL A 212 11.18 10.06 -5.85
CA VAL A 212 12.27 9.70 -6.77
C VAL A 212 12.17 8.22 -7.16
N PRO A 213 12.10 7.88 -8.46
CA PRO A 213 12.07 6.49 -8.89
C PRO A 213 13.36 5.75 -8.50
N LEU A 214 13.25 4.45 -8.18
CA LEU A 214 14.41 3.59 -8.01
C LEU A 214 15.24 3.50 -9.30
N GLU A 215 16.49 3.08 -9.19
CA GLU A 215 17.36 2.91 -10.35
C GLU A 215 16.73 1.95 -11.39
N GLY A 216 16.78 2.35 -12.67
CA GLY A 216 16.15 1.62 -13.76
C GLY A 216 14.63 1.77 -13.86
N VAL A 217 13.96 2.40 -12.88
CA VAL A 217 12.53 2.70 -12.93
C VAL A 217 12.28 3.98 -13.72
N GLN A 218 11.35 3.90 -14.67
CA GLN A 218 10.89 5.01 -15.47
C GLN A 218 9.41 5.24 -15.21
N LEU A 219 9.02 6.51 -15.21
CA LEU A 219 7.66 6.95 -14.97
C LEU A 219 7.22 7.84 -16.13
N THR A 220 5.98 7.68 -16.57
CA THR A 220 5.28 8.67 -17.39
C THR A 220 3.84 8.79 -16.92
N ASN A 221 3.18 9.89 -17.26
CA ASN A 221 1.74 10.01 -17.13
C ASN A 221 1.13 10.09 -18.54
N GLU A 222 0.27 9.14 -18.88
CA GLU A 222 -0.49 9.13 -20.12
C GLU A 222 -1.98 9.04 -19.79
N ASP A 223 -2.77 9.95 -20.35
CA ASP A 223 -4.23 10.05 -20.16
C ASP A 223 -4.68 10.09 -18.69
N GLY A 224 -3.89 10.75 -17.83
CA GLY A 224 -4.19 10.88 -16.40
C GLY A 224 -3.94 9.60 -15.62
N ARG A 225 -3.08 8.71 -16.13
CA ARG A 225 -2.64 7.48 -15.46
C ARG A 225 -1.13 7.44 -15.40
N LEU A 226 -0.59 6.99 -14.28
CA LEU A 226 0.82 6.69 -14.13
C LEU A 226 1.14 5.37 -14.83
N TRP A 227 2.20 5.37 -15.63
CA TRP A 227 2.78 4.20 -16.25
C TRP A 227 4.18 4.01 -15.68
N ILE A 228 4.49 2.77 -15.31
CA ILE A 228 5.75 2.41 -14.67
C ILE A 228 6.48 1.41 -15.56
N SER A 229 7.75 1.66 -15.87
CA SER A 229 8.62 0.71 -16.57
C SER A 229 9.88 0.48 -15.74
N GLY A 230 10.51 -0.67 -15.90
CA GLY A 230 11.78 -0.98 -15.23
C GLY A 230 11.90 -2.43 -14.83
N PRO A 231 13.03 -2.80 -14.22
CA PRO A 231 13.33 -4.18 -13.84
C PRO A 231 12.43 -4.69 -12.71
N VAL A 232 11.75 -3.81 -11.98
CA VAL A 232 10.87 -4.15 -10.85
C VAL A 232 9.50 -4.70 -11.26
N LEU A 233 9.17 -4.72 -12.55
CA LEU A 233 7.85 -5.12 -13.03
C LEU A 233 7.61 -6.62 -12.86
N ALA A 234 6.45 -6.95 -12.30
CA ALA A 234 5.92 -8.32 -12.24
C ALA A 234 5.67 -8.91 -13.64
N ASP A 235 5.67 -10.22 -13.76
CA ASP A 235 5.48 -10.93 -15.03
C ASP A 235 4.03 -10.91 -15.51
N GLY A 236 3.09 -10.59 -14.63
CA GLY A 236 1.68 -10.41 -14.96
C GLY A 236 0.77 -11.07 -13.94
N TYR A 237 -0.36 -11.58 -14.40
CA TYR A 237 -1.38 -12.20 -13.56
C TYR A 237 -1.58 -13.68 -13.92
N LEU A 238 -1.50 -14.55 -12.91
CA LEU A 238 -1.71 -15.99 -13.04
C LEU A 238 -3.12 -16.27 -13.60
N GLY A 239 -3.18 -17.10 -14.64
CA GLY A 239 -4.43 -17.49 -15.30
C GLY A 239 -5.18 -16.36 -16.03
N GLN A 240 -4.60 -15.15 -16.15
CA GLN A 240 -5.26 -13.97 -16.71
C GLN A 240 -4.39 -13.28 -17.78
N PRO A 241 -4.15 -13.94 -18.93
CA PRO A 241 -3.28 -13.41 -19.99
C PRO A 241 -3.85 -12.14 -20.66
N ASP A 242 -5.17 -12.02 -20.78
CA ASP A 242 -5.81 -10.83 -21.37
C ASP A 242 -5.61 -9.60 -20.49
N LEU A 243 -5.89 -9.72 -19.19
CA LEU A 243 -5.64 -8.66 -18.22
C LEU A 243 -4.14 -8.33 -18.15
N THR A 244 -3.27 -9.33 -18.26
CA THR A 244 -1.82 -9.12 -18.31
C THR A 244 -1.42 -8.29 -19.52
N ARG A 245 -1.93 -8.59 -20.72
CA ARG A 245 -1.65 -7.79 -21.92
C ARG A 245 -2.18 -6.37 -21.82
N GLU A 246 -3.34 -6.19 -21.20
CA GLU A 246 -3.96 -4.88 -20.99
C GLU A 246 -3.17 -4.02 -20.00
N LYS A 247 -2.76 -4.60 -18.86
CA LYS A 247 -2.09 -3.89 -17.77
C LYS A 247 -0.59 -3.80 -17.95
N PHE A 248 0.03 -4.71 -18.69
CA PHE A 248 1.46 -4.73 -18.98
C PHE A 248 1.80 -4.60 -20.47
N PRO A 249 1.33 -3.55 -21.17
CA PRO A 249 1.55 -3.40 -22.59
C PRO A 249 3.03 -3.14 -22.93
N PHE A 250 3.43 -3.58 -24.12
CA PHE A 250 4.70 -3.16 -24.72
C PHE A 250 4.46 -1.91 -25.56
N ASN A 251 5.06 -0.79 -25.18
CA ASN A 251 4.92 0.49 -25.89
C ASN A 251 6.30 1.14 -26.02
N SER A 252 6.60 1.64 -27.22
CA SER A 252 7.84 2.39 -27.50
C SER A 252 9.11 1.64 -27.08
N GLY A 253 9.17 0.35 -27.41
CA GLY A 253 10.36 -0.48 -27.20
C GLY A 253 10.56 -0.99 -25.78
N ARG A 254 9.59 -0.79 -24.87
CA ARG A 254 9.68 -1.31 -23.49
C ARG A 254 8.32 -1.77 -22.96
N ARG A 255 8.38 -2.62 -21.93
CA ARG A 255 7.22 -3.06 -21.18
C ARG A 255 6.88 -2.01 -20.12
N TRP A 256 5.60 -1.64 -20.06
CA TRP A 256 5.06 -0.73 -19.07
C TRP A 256 4.01 -1.43 -18.25
N PHE A 257 3.84 -1.05 -17.00
CA PHE A 257 2.68 -1.34 -16.20
C PHE A 257 1.80 -0.10 -16.11
N ARG A 258 0.55 -0.22 -16.58
CA ARG A 258 -0.46 0.82 -16.54
C ARG A 258 -1.23 0.75 -15.22
N THR A 259 -0.93 1.70 -14.34
CA THR A 259 -1.60 1.79 -13.03
C THR A 259 -3.05 2.27 -13.19
N ASP A 260 -3.78 2.25 -12.07
CA ASP A 260 -5.04 2.97 -11.93
C ASP A 260 -4.86 4.23 -11.06
N ASP A 261 -3.62 4.74 -10.93
CA ASP A 261 -3.25 5.94 -10.18
C ASP A 261 -2.96 7.11 -11.12
N ASP A 262 -3.28 8.34 -10.70
CA ASP A 262 -2.88 9.59 -11.34
C ASP A 262 -1.76 10.28 -10.55
N GLY A 263 -0.94 11.08 -11.23
CA GLY A 263 0.14 11.82 -10.61
C GLY A 263 0.89 12.73 -11.58
N THR A 264 1.55 13.75 -11.04
CA THR A 264 2.43 14.65 -11.80
C THR A 264 3.89 14.26 -11.60
N ILE A 265 4.69 14.40 -12.65
CA ILE A 265 6.14 14.19 -12.61
C ILE A 265 6.79 15.51 -13.00
N ASP A 266 7.39 16.20 -12.04
CA ASP A 266 8.09 17.46 -12.25
C ASP A 266 9.55 17.34 -11.82
N GLY A 267 10.47 17.71 -12.70
CA GLY A 267 11.91 17.57 -12.44
C GLY A 267 12.36 16.14 -12.08
N GLY A 268 11.63 15.11 -12.51
CA GLY A 268 11.89 13.71 -12.14
C GLY A 268 11.33 13.28 -10.77
N VAL A 269 10.58 14.15 -10.11
CA VAL A 269 9.92 13.88 -8.83
C VAL A 269 8.43 13.63 -9.06
N LEU A 270 7.96 12.45 -8.64
CA LEU A 270 6.57 12.05 -8.68
C LEU A 270 5.78 12.60 -7.49
N THR A 271 4.62 13.20 -7.79
CA THR A 271 3.54 13.47 -6.84
C THR A 271 2.30 12.66 -7.25
N VAL A 272 1.87 11.73 -6.41
CA VAL A 272 0.66 10.93 -6.65
C VAL A 272 -0.58 11.69 -6.18
N HIS A 273 -1.61 11.75 -7.01
CA HIS A 273 -2.86 12.48 -6.72
C HIS A 273 -4.01 11.58 -6.22
N GLY A 274 -3.93 10.27 -6.44
CA GLY A 274 -4.96 9.31 -6.07
C GLY A 274 -5.27 8.34 -7.21
N ARG A 275 -6.32 7.52 -7.08
CA ARG A 275 -6.75 6.66 -8.20
C ARG A 275 -7.56 7.42 -9.24
N VAL A 276 -7.45 7.01 -10.49
CA VAL A 276 -8.32 7.49 -11.57
C VAL A 276 -9.78 7.12 -11.30
N ASP A 277 -10.02 5.96 -10.72
CA ASP A 277 -11.37 5.52 -10.32
C ASP A 277 -11.87 6.22 -9.03
N ASP A 278 -11.00 6.99 -8.36
CA ASP A 278 -11.39 7.88 -7.24
C ASP A 278 -11.91 9.24 -7.74
N VAL A 279 -11.95 9.47 -9.06
CA VAL A 279 -12.61 10.64 -9.63
C VAL A 279 -14.12 10.41 -9.64
N ILE A 280 -14.82 11.17 -8.81
CA ILE A 280 -16.27 11.23 -8.77
C ILE A 280 -16.71 12.20 -9.88
N ILE A 281 -17.47 11.71 -10.86
CA ILE A 281 -18.11 12.55 -11.86
C ILE A 281 -19.51 12.91 -11.37
N THR A 282 -19.68 14.14 -10.90
CA THR A 282 -20.95 14.66 -10.37
C THR A 282 -21.43 15.84 -11.20
N GLY A 283 -22.59 15.73 -11.84
CA GLY A 283 -23.12 16.78 -12.71
C GLY A 283 -22.23 17.14 -13.90
N GLY A 284 -21.43 16.19 -14.39
CA GLY A 284 -20.44 16.42 -15.44
C GLY A 284 -19.12 17.06 -14.97
N LEU A 285 -18.97 17.34 -13.67
CA LEU A 285 -17.72 17.86 -13.07
C LEU A 285 -16.92 16.73 -12.43
N LYS A 286 -15.60 16.77 -12.61
CA LYS A 286 -14.66 15.81 -12.01
C LYS A 286 -14.25 16.29 -10.61
N VAL A 287 -14.48 15.45 -9.61
CA VAL A 287 -14.07 15.68 -8.22
C VAL A 287 -13.14 14.55 -7.80
N SER A 288 -11.92 14.88 -7.38
CA SER A 288 -11.01 13.88 -6.78
C SER A 288 -11.46 13.54 -5.36
N ALA A 289 -11.88 12.30 -5.12
CA ALA A 289 -12.24 11.86 -3.77
C ALA A 289 -11.06 12.00 -2.80
N VAL A 290 -9.83 11.76 -3.26
CA VAL A 290 -8.62 11.92 -2.45
C VAL A 290 -8.42 13.39 -2.04
N ALA A 291 -8.62 14.33 -2.96
CA ALA A 291 -8.52 15.76 -2.63
C ALA A 291 -9.54 16.18 -1.57
N VAL A 292 -10.79 15.69 -1.68
CA VAL A 292 -11.83 15.94 -0.67
C VAL A 292 -11.44 15.30 0.66
N SER A 293 -11.01 14.04 0.68
CA SER A 293 -10.53 13.36 1.90
C SER A 293 -9.42 14.17 2.59
N SER A 294 -8.39 14.61 1.84
CA SER A 294 -7.28 15.38 2.40
C SER A 294 -7.70 16.74 2.97
N VAL A 295 -8.67 17.42 2.33
CA VAL A 295 -9.23 18.68 2.87
C VAL A 295 -10.00 18.40 4.17
N LEU A 296 -10.81 17.35 4.20
CA LEU A 296 -11.59 17.00 5.40
C LEU A 296 -10.69 16.57 6.57
N GLU A 297 -9.62 15.83 6.31
CA GLU A 297 -8.61 15.45 7.32
C GLU A 297 -7.81 16.65 7.85
N GLY A 298 -7.81 17.78 7.14
CA GLY A 298 -7.26 19.05 7.62
C GLY A 298 -8.17 19.78 8.62
N MET A 299 -9.43 19.34 8.75
CA MET A 299 -10.42 19.99 9.60
C MET A 299 -10.26 19.60 11.08
N PRO A 300 -10.26 20.56 12.02
CA PRO A 300 -10.26 20.25 13.45
C PRO A 300 -11.45 19.36 13.83
N GLY A 301 -11.17 18.25 14.51
CA GLY A 301 -12.18 17.28 14.93
C GLY A 301 -12.39 16.10 13.98
N VAL A 302 -11.71 16.08 12.83
CA VAL A 302 -11.66 14.92 11.92
C VAL A 302 -10.30 14.23 12.06
N SER A 303 -10.29 12.94 12.37
CA SER A 303 -9.06 12.13 12.46
C SER A 303 -8.78 11.34 11.18
N GLU A 304 -9.82 10.88 10.49
CA GLU A 304 -9.74 10.11 9.23
C GLU A 304 -10.94 10.47 8.34
N ALA A 305 -10.75 10.51 7.02
CA ALA A 305 -11.87 10.67 6.09
C ALA A 305 -11.73 9.79 4.84
N LEU A 306 -12.77 9.00 4.55
CA LEU A 306 -12.89 8.28 3.29
C LEU A 306 -14.02 8.88 2.43
N VAL A 307 -13.66 9.37 1.26
CA VAL A 307 -14.62 9.91 0.29
C VAL A 307 -14.82 8.93 -0.85
N LEU A 308 -16.08 8.74 -1.25
CA LEU A 308 -16.48 7.88 -2.36
C LEU A 308 -17.55 8.56 -3.22
N GLY A 309 -17.60 8.20 -4.50
CA GLY A 309 -18.74 8.49 -5.36
C GLY A 309 -19.84 7.47 -5.14
N VAL A 310 -21.05 7.94 -4.86
CA VAL A 310 -22.26 7.09 -4.77
C VAL A 310 -23.26 7.47 -5.87
N PRO A 311 -23.98 6.51 -6.49
CA PRO A 311 -24.93 6.82 -7.56
C PRO A 311 -25.98 7.85 -7.15
N HIS A 312 -26.36 8.75 -8.07
CA HIS A 312 -27.45 9.70 -7.86
C HIS A 312 -28.24 9.92 -9.17
N PRO A 313 -29.59 9.85 -9.17
CA PRO A 313 -30.41 9.97 -10.37
C PRO A 313 -30.18 11.25 -11.19
N GLU A 314 -30.10 12.41 -10.53
CA GLU A 314 -29.90 13.71 -11.19
C GLU A 314 -28.44 14.01 -11.60
N TRP A 315 -27.45 13.52 -10.83
CA TRP A 315 -26.05 13.96 -10.98
C TRP A 315 -25.13 12.88 -11.53
N GLY A 316 -25.66 11.69 -11.82
CA GLY A 316 -24.90 10.47 -12.12
C GLY A 316 -24.29 9.88 -10.85
N ALA A 317 -23.41 10.65 -10.20
CA ALA A 317 -22.89 10.36 -8.87
C ALA A 317 -22.94 11.61 -7.97
N GLN A 318 -22.95 11.40 -6.67
CA GLN A 318 -22.76 12.43 -5.65
C GLN A 318 -21.57 12.07 -4.75
N VAL A 319 -20.93 13.09 -4.20
CA VAL A 319 -19.81 12.93 -3.26
C VAL A 319 -20.35 12.51 -1.90
N ALA A 320 -19.83 11.42 -1.35
CA ALA A 320 -20.15 10.93 0.00
C ALA A 320 -18.88 10.83 0.84
N ALA A 321 -18.92 11.31 2.08
CA ALA A 321 -17.77 11.31 2.99
C ALA A 321 -18.11 10.52 4.27
N ALA A 322 -17.25 9.59 4.64
CA ALA A 322 -17.27 8.91 5.93
C ALA A 322 -16.12 9.50 6.74
N VAL A 323 -16.44 10.19 7.83
CA VAL A 323 -15.48 10.88 8.68
C VAL A 323 -15.42 10.23 10.05
N VAL A 324 -14.22 10.12 10.62
CA VAL A 324 -14.01 9.67 12.00
C VAL A 324 -13.69 10.89 12.85
N GLY A 325 -14.37 11.01 13.99
CA GLY A 325 -14.18 12.09 14.95
C GLY A 325 -15.49 12.81 15.32
N SER A 326 -15.39 13.82 16.19
CA SER A 326 -16.54 14.58 16.68
C SER A 326 -16.71 15.87 15.87
N VAL A 327 -17.28 15.74 14.67
CA VAL A 327 -17.54 16.86 13.76
C VAL A 327 -19.01 16.89 13.32
N ASN A 328 -19.56 18.09 13.17
CA ASN A 328 -20.89 18.29 12.59
C ASN A 328 -20.84 18.07 11.06
N PRO A 329 -21.69 17.19 10.49
CA PRO A 329 -21.84 16.99 9.04
C PRO A 329 -21.94 18.27 8.19
N ASP A 330 -22.64 19.30 8.67
CA ASP A 330 -22.78 20.56 7.95
C ASP A 330 -21.46 21.34 7.90
N ALA A 331 -20.68 21.27 8.98
CA ALA A 331 -19.37 21.90 9.04
C ALA A 331 -18.36 21.18 8.11
N VAL A 332 -18.45 19.85 7.99
CA VAL A 332 -17.66 19.07 7.02
C VAL A 332 -17.96 19.53 5.59
N ARG A 333 -19.24 19.66 5.25
CA ARG A 333 -19.70 20.12 3.94
C ARG A 333 -19.21 21.54 3.64
N GLN A 334 -19.38 22.45 4.59
CA GLN A 334 -18.94 23.84 4.44
C GLN A 334 -17.42 23.93 4.25
N HIS A 335 -16.65 23.17 5.03
CA HIS A 335 -15.19 23.15 4.93
C HIS A 335 -14.72 22.69 3.54
N ALA A 336 -15.29 21.59 3.02
CA ALA A 336 -14.99 21.14 1.66
C ALA A 336 -15.40 22.17 0.59
N GLN A 337 -16.56 22.82 0.75
CA GLN A 337 -17.03 23.84 -0.18
C GLN A 337 -16.10 25.06 -0.23
N GLU A 338 -15.59 25.51 0.92
CA GLU A 338 -14.70 26.68 1.01
C GLU A 338 -13.35 26.43 0.31
N HIS A 339 -12.84 25.20 0.36
CA HIS A 339 -11.51 24.86 -0.16
C HIS A 339 -11.53 24.31 -1.59
N LEU A 340 -12.58 23.57 -1.98
CA LEU A 340 -12.65 22.85 -3.26
C LEU A 340 -13.84 23.28 -4.12
N GLY A 341 -14.71 24.16 -3.61
CA GLY A 341 -15.93 24.61 -4.28
C GLY A 341 -17.13 23.70 -4.03
N SER A 342 -18.33 24.23 -4.32
CA SER A 342 -19.61 23.59 -3.99
C SER A 342 -19.84 22.23 -4.67
N HIS A 343 -19.26 22.01 -5.85
CA HIS A 343 -19.38 20.76 -6.59
C HIS A 343 -18.61 19.59 -5.93
N ALA A 344 -17.57 19.89 -5.14
CA ALA A 344 -16.77 18.90 -4.40
C ALA A 344 -17.28 18.66 -2.96
N ALA A 345 -18.23 19.46 -2.49
CA ALA A 345 -18.78 19.34 -1.15
C ALA A 345 -19.57 18.03 -0.98
N PRO A 346 -19.26 17.19 0.04
CA PRO A 346 -19.98 15.95 0.27
C PRO A 346 -21.48 16.19 0.47
N ARG A 347 -22.29 15.46 -0.29
CA ARG A 347 -23.75 15.48 -0.16
C ARG A 347 -24.27 14.55 0.92
N ILE A 348 -23.57 13.45 1.12
CA ILE A 348 -23.76 12.53 2.23
C ILE A 348 -22.53 12.64 3.12
N VAL A 349 -22.74 12.80 4.42
CA VAL A 349 -21.68 12.75 5.43
C VAL A 349 -22.11 11.79 6.52
N LEU A 350 -21.29 10.76 6.76
CA LEU A 350 -21.46 9.82 7.86
C LEU A 350 -20.33 10.04 8.87
N THR A 351 -20.70 10.26 10.12
CA THR A 351 -19.75 10.26 11.23
C THR A 351 -19.67 8.86 11.83
N LEU A 352 -18.47 8.30 11.86
CA LEU A 352 -18.20 6.94 12.33
C LEU A 352 -17.25 6.96 13.53
N ASP A 353 -17.36 5.96 14.39
CA ASP A 353 -16.38 5.75 15.47
C ASP A 353 -15.01 5.32 14.93
N LYS A 354 -14.99 4.59 13.80
CA LYS A 354 -13.80 4.16 13.06
C LYS A 354 -14.14 3.81 11.62
N LEU A 355 -13.18 3.92 10.71
CA LEU A 355 -13.35 3.38 9.35
C LEU A 355 -13.30 1.84 9.38
N PRO A 356 -14.18 1.15 8.63
CA PRO A 356 -13.97 -0.25 8.26
C PRO A 356 -12.61 -0.41 7.57
N MET A 357 -11.83 -1.41 7.96
CA MET A 357 -10.47 -1.64 7.45
C MET A 357 -10.34 -3.05 6.89
N LEU A 358 -9.63 -3.19 5.77
CA LEU A 358 -9.11 -4.45 5.28
C LEU A 358 -7.97 -4.97 6.19
N PRO A 359 -7.68 -6.28 6.19
CA PRO A 359 -6.59 -6.85 7.00
C PRO A 359 -5.19 -6.26 6.71
N ASN A 360 -4.98 -5.66 5.54
CA ASN A 360 -3.75 -4.94 5.18
C ASN A 360 -3.65 -3.51 5.76
N GLY A 361 -4.61 -3.08 6.58
CA GLY A 361 -4.62 -1.75 7.18
C GLY A 361 -5.04 -0.62 6.25
N LYS A 362 -5.61 -0.93 5.07
CA LYS A 362 -6.29 0.05 4.19
C LYS A 362 -7.78 0.13 4.52
N PRO A 363 -8.46 1.28 4.30
CA PRO A 363 -9.91 1.36 4.42
C PRO A 363 -10.64 0.38 3.49
N ASP A 364 -11.62 -0.34 4.03
CA ASP A 364 -12.52 -1.20 3.26
C ASP A 364 -13.59 -0.34 2.59
N ARG A 365 -13.31 0.02 1.34
CA ARG A 365 -14.17 0.87 0.52
C ARG A 365 -15.51 0.20 0.18
N MET A 366 -15.57 -1.13 0.13
CA MET A 366 -16.83 -1.84 -0.15
C MET A 366 -17.73 -1.79 1.08
N ALA A 367 -17.16 -2.04 2.26
CA ALA A 367 -17.89 -1.90 3.52
C ALA A 367 -18.41 -0.46 3.70
N VAL A 368 -17.57 0.56 3.44
CA VAL A 368 -18.00 1.96 3.54
C VAL A 368 -19.05 2.33 2.49
N ARG A 369 -18.94 1.82 1.26
CA ARG A 369 -19.98 2.01 0.23
C ARG A 369 -21.33 1.46 0.69
N ALA A 370 -21.35 0.27 1.28
CA ALA A 370 -22.57 -0.32 1.81
C ALA A 370 -23.20 0.54 2.94
N LEU A 371 -22.37 1.18 3.79
CA LEU A 371 -22.87 2.11 4.81
C LEU A 371 -23.58 3.33 4.19
N PHE A 372 -23.04 3.88 3.09
CA PHE A 372 -23.69 4.98 2.38
C PHE A 372 -25.01 4.56 1.74
N GLU A 373 -25.08 3.35 1.18
CA GLU A 373 -26.30 2.81 0.57
C GLU A 373 -27.41 2.57 1.61
N GLN A 374 -27.04 2.13 2.82
CA GLN A 374 -27.98 1.96 3.94
C GLN A 374 -28.48 3.29 4.50
N SER A 375 -27.67 4.35 4.43
CA SER A 375 -28.02 5.69 4.92
C SER A 375 -28.77 6.54 3.88
N ALA A 376 -28.87 6.06 2.63
CA ALA A 376 -29.61 6.70 1.55
C ALA A 376 -31.05 6.15 1.39
N LEU A 377 -31.41 5.14 2.20
CA LEU A 377 -32.77 4.63 2.44
C LEU A 377 -33.35 5.30 3.68
#